data_AF-A0A968CQM1-F1
#
_entry.id   AF-A0A968CQM1-F1
#
_cell.length_a   1.000
_cell.length_b   1.000
_cell.length_c   1.000
_cell.angle_alpha   90.00
_cell.angle_beta   90.00
_cell.angle_gamma   90.00
#
_symmetry.space_group_name_H-M   'P 1'
#
loop_
_entity.id
_entity.type
_entity.pdbx_description
1 polymer ?
#
loop_
_entity_poly.entity_id
_entity_poly.type
_entity_poly.pdbx_seq_one_letter_code
_entity_poly.pdbx_strand_id
1 'polypeptide(L)'
;MENKERRKYPRVQIFDPISYLSLDSGSEKLQNVAVVRDVSQTGIQMEAFVEVKSKKLSLMFFDMHKNQIEVKGKVIYCRKNESDQYSIGIQLIGNEAENLRFVKALVKSYHYQKEKSRLVISPGIQN
;
A
#
# COMPACT_ATOMS: atom_id res chain seq x y z
N MET A 1 -1.99 -27.20 16.24
CA MET A 1 -1.87 -27.21 14.77
C MET A 1 -0.79 -26.22 14.39
N GLU A 2 0.30 -26.70 13.80
CA GLU A 2 1.39 -25.84 13.33
C GLU A 2 0.84 -24.93 12.21
N ASN A 3 0.90 -23.62 12.42
CA ASN A 3 0.36 -22.63 11.48
C ASN A 3 1.32 -22.53 10.29
N LYS A 4 1.23 -23.48 9.35
CA LYS A 4 2.07 -23.49 8.15
C LYS A 4 1.80 -22.22 7.33
N GLU A 5 2.86 -21.46 7.06
CA GLU A 5 2.79 -20.31 6.17
C GLU A 5 2.20 -20.74 4.82
N ARG A 6 1.11 -20.09 4.42
CA ARG A 6 0.36 -20.37 3.18
C ARG A 6 0.71 -19.39 2.06
N ARG A 7 1.42 -18.30 2.37
CA ARG A 7 1.78 -17.25 1.41
C ARG A 7 2.89 -17.75 0.49
N LYS A 8 2.69 -17.56 -0.82
CA LYS A 8 3.69 -17.88 -1.85
C LYS A 8 4.89 -16.93 -1.83
N TYR A 9 4.68 -15.66 -1.49
CA TYR A 9 5.70 -14.61 -1.57
C TYR A 9 5.92 -13.97 -0.19
N PRO A 10 7.19 -13.70 0.19
CA PRO A 10 7.50 -12.94 1.40
C PRO A 10 6.91 -11.53 1.31
N ARG A 11 6.68 -10.93 2.48
CA ARG A 11 6.14 -9.57 2.61
C ARG A 11 7.19 -8.65 3.22
N VAL A 12 7.34 -7.46 2.64
CA VAL A 12 8.17 -6.39 3.17
C VAL A 12 7.28 -5.44 3.95
N GLN A 13 7.64 -5.18 5.21
CA GLN A 13 6.95 -4.19 6.04
C GLN A 13 7.30 -2.78 5.55
N ILE A 14 6.27 -2.01 5.24
CA ILE A 14 6.38 -0.61 4.82
C ILE A 14 5.28 0.19 5.50
N PHE A 15 5.48 1.49 5.71
CA PHE A 15 4.52 2.37 6.37
C PHE A 15 4.39 3.65 5.55
N ASP A 16 3.76 3.54 4.39
CA ASP A 16 3.70 4.62 3.40
C ASP A 16 2.24 4.88 2.99
N PRO A 17 1.77 6.14 2.94
CA PRO A 17 0.42 6.44 2.48
C PRO A 17 0.29 6.21 0.97
N ILE A 18 -0.86 5.68 0.57
CA ILE A 18 -1.23 5.48 -0.82
C ILE A 18 -2.65 6.00 -1.07
N SER A 19 -2.89 6.58 -2.24
CA SER A 19 -4.23 6.92 -2.68
C SER A 19 -4.90 5.72 -3.34
N TYR A 20 -6.21 5.58 -3.18
CA TYR A 20 -6.97 4.58 -3.89
C TYR A 20 -8.33 5.08 -4.36
N LEU A 21 -8.84 4.45 -5.41
CA LEU A 21 -10.13 4.74 -6.01
C LEU A 21 -10.93 3.45 -6.21
N SER A 22 -12.21 3.47 -5.83
CA SER A 22 -13.17 2.40 -6.11
C SER A 22 -13.50 2.34 -7.61
N LEU A 23 -13.38 1.16 -8.23
CA LEU A 23 -13.58 0.97 -9.67
C LEU A 23 -14.97 0.44 -10.03
N ASP A 24 -15.71 -0.09 -9.05
CA ASP A 24 -17.01 -0.76 -9.25
C ASP A 24 -18.15 -0.17 -8.40
N SER A 25 -17.89 0.93 -7.68
CA SER A 25 -18.95 1.67 -7.00
C SER A 25 -19.68 2.57 -8.00
N GLY A 26 -21.00 2.45 -8.10
CA GLY A 26 -21.84 3.33 -8.94
C GLY A 26 -22.00 4.76 -8.42
N SER A 27 -21.41 5.07 -7.26
CA SER A 27 -21.33 6.42 -6.68
C SER A 27 -20.14 7.21 -7.24
N GLU A 28 -20.08 8.51 -6.93
CA GLU A 28 -18.95 9.37 -7.27
C GLU A 28 -17.60 8.72 -6.94
N LYS A 29 -16.64 8.90 -7.85
CA LYS A 29 -15.27 8.39 -7.78
C LYS A 29 -14.49 9.15 -6.70
N LEU A 30 -14.77 8.86 -5.43
CA LEU A 30 -14.07 9.47 -4.31
C LEU A 30 -12.70 8.83 -4.13
N GLN A 31 -11.65 9.63 -4.29
CA GLN A 31 -10.30 9.25 -3.95
C GLN A 31 -10.12 9.25 -2.43
N ASN A 32 -9.61 8.14 -1.89
CA ASN A 32 -9.33 7.97 -0.47
C ASN A 32 -7.85 7.69 -0.26
N VAL A 33 -7.39 7.76 1.00
CA VAL A 33 -6.02 7.46 1.38
C VAL A 33 -6.00 6.32 2.40
N ALA A 34 -5.05 5.40 2.24
CA ALA A 34 -4.77 4.33 3.18
C ALA A 34 -3.27 4.32 3.51
N VAL A 35 -2.90 3.76 4.66
CA VAL A 35 -1.50 3.49 5.01
C VAL A 35 -1.19 2.05 4.65
N VAL A 36 -0.23 1.83 3.77
CA VAL A 36 0.27 0.48 3.50
C VAL A 36 1.04 0.00 4.73
N ARG A 37 0.84 -1.26 5.13
CA ARG A 37 1.51 -1.92 6.26
C ARG A 37 2.52 -2.96 5.79
N ASP A 38 2.18 -3.66 4.71
CA ASP A 38 3.12 -4.54 4.04
C ASP A 38 2.77 -4.76 2.57
N VAL A 39 3.76 -5.22 1.81
CA VAL A 39 3.64 -5.52 0.39
C VAL A 39 4.40 -6.80 0.02
N SER A 40 3.83 -7.60 -0.87
CA SER A 40 4.52 -8.68 -1.59
C SER A 40 4.38 -8.48 -3.10
N GLN A 41 5.00 -9.36 -3.90
CA GLN A 41 4.90 -9.32 -5.36
C GLN A 41 3.46 -9.34 -5.90
N THR A 42 2.50 -9.88 -5.15
CA THR A 42 1.12 -10.09 -5.63
C THR A 42 0.06 -9.49 -4.71
N GLY A 43 0.43 -8.78 -3.65
CA GLY A 43 -0.56 -8.28 -2.73
C GLY A 43 -0.05 -7.23 -1.76
N ILE A 44 -1.01 -6.52 -1.18
CA ILE A 44 -0.79 -5.41 -0.25
C ILE A 44 -1.71 -5.62 0.95
N GLN A 45 -1.21 -5.27 2.13
CA GLN A 45 -2.05 -5.01 3.30
C GLN A 45 -2.01 -3.51 3.61
N MET A 46 -3.17 -2.90 3.76
CA MET A 46 -3.29 -1.48 4.09
C MET A 46 -4.35 -1.24 5.18
N GLU A 47 -4.28 -0.08 5.81
CA GLU A 47 -5.19 0.38 6.85
C GLU A 47 -5.83 1.72 6.43
N ALA A 48 -7.14 1.84 6.60
CA ALA A 48 -7.89 3.06 6.29
C ALA A 48 -8.96 3.33 7.35
N PHE A 49 -9.38 4.59 7.51
CA PHE A 49 -10.46 4.97 8.42
C PHE A 49 -11.86 4.67 7.86
N VAL A 50 -11.98 4.45 6.55
CA VAL A 50 -13.25 4.23 5.85
C VAL A 50 -13.31 2.80 5.34
N GLU A 51 -14.46 2.16 5.52
CA GLU A 51 -14.72 0.83 4.98
C GLU A 51 -14.64 0.82 3.45
N VAL A 52 -13.89 -0.13 2.89
CA VAL A 52 -13.87 -0.36 1.45
C VAL A 52 -14.96 -1.36 1.08
N LYS A 53 -16.04 -0.85 0.47
CA LYS A 53 -17.16 -1.66 -0.07
C LYS A 53 -16.93 -2.15 -1.50
N SER A 54 -15.97 -1.55 -2.20
CA SER A 54 -15.61 -1.88 -3.58
C SER A 54 -14.87 -3.22 -3.66
N LYS A 55 -15.12 -4.04 -4.69
CA LYS A 55 -14.36 -5.28 -4.92
C LYS A 55 -13.06 -5.04 -5.67
N LYS A 56 -12.96 -3.92 -6.40
CA LYS A 56 -11.79 -3.57 -7.22
C LYS A 56 -11.37 -2.13 -6.99
N LEU A 57 -10.10 -1.94 -6.68
CA LEU A 57 -9.50 -0.64 -6.48
C LEU A 57 -8.47 -0.34 -7.57
N SER A 58 -8.31 0.94 -7.91
CA SER A 58 -7.06 1.47 -8.43
C SER A 58 -6.26 2.02 -7.25
N LEU A 59 -4.97 1.66 -7.16
CA LEU A 59 -4.04 2.12 -6.14
C LEU A 59 -2.98 2.99 -6.82
N MET A 60 -2.71 4.17 -6.27
CA MET A 60 -1.80 5.14 -6.86
C MET A 60 -0.95 5.89 -5.83
N PHE A 61 0.30 6.14 -6.17
CA PHE A 61 1.21 7.01 -5.42
C PHE A 61 2.18 7.71 -6.38
N PHE A 62 2.93 8.69 -5.87
CA PHE A 62 4.04 9.30 -6.61
C PHE A 62 5.35 8.71 -6.11
N ASP A 63 6.19 8.22 -7.02
CA ASP A 63 7.49 7.67 -6.67
C ASP A 63 8.52 8.76 -6.28
N MET A 64 9.73 8.33 -5.92
CA MET A 64 10.85 9.23 -5.60
C MET A 64 11.25 10.21 -6.72
N HIS A 65 10.83 9.95 -7.96
CA HIS A 65 11.05 10.80 -9.14
C HIS A 65 9.81 11.62 -9.52
N LYS A 66 8.76 11.60 -8.69
CA LYS A 66 7.45 12.23 -8.92
C LYS A 66 6.68 11.65 -10.10
N ASN A 67 6.98 10.42 -10.52
CA ASN A 67 6.15 9.71 -11.47
C ASN A 67 4.93 9.15 -10.76
N GLN A 68 3.75 9.32 -11.36
CA GLN A 68 2.55 8.65 -10.88
C GLN A 68 2.64 7.15 -11.22
N ILE A 69 2.56 6.32 -10.20
CA ILE A 69 2.57 4.87 -10.32
C ILE A 69 1.20 4.35 -9.92
N GLU A 70 0.60 3.50 -10.76
CA GLU A 70 -0.74 2.97 -10.56
C GLU A 70 -0.79 1.45 -10.79
N VAL A 71 -1.61 0.74 -10.00
CA VAL A 71 -1.96 -0.66 -10.24
C VAL A 71 -3.39 -0.94 -9.82
N LYS A 72 -4.05 -1.89 -10.48
CA LYS A 72 -5.36 -2.39 -10.07
C LYS A 72 -5.22 -3.50 -9.03
N GLY A 73 -6.12 -3.49 -8.06
CA GLY A 73 -6.20 -4.48 -6.99
C GLY A 73 -7.62 -5.03 -6.82
N LYS A 74 -7.72 -6.29 -6.42
CA LYS A 74 -8.94 -6.92 -5.94
C LYS A 74 -8.92 -6.96 -4.42
N VAL A 75 -10.00 -6.48 -3.78
CA VAL A 75 -10.17 -6.60 -2.33
C VAL A 75 -10.46 -8.05 -1.98
N ILE A 76 -9.63 -8.64 -1.12
CA ILE A 76 -9.75 -10.02 -0.63
C ILE A 76 -10.44 -10.07 0.73
N TYR A 77 -10.17 -9.07 1.57
CA TYR A 77 -10.91 -8.85 2.81
C TYR A 77 -10.86 -7.36 3.19
N CYS A 78 -11.87 -6.92 3.94
CA CYS A 78 -11.91 -5.62 4.62
C CYS A 78 -12.57 -5.88 5.98
N ARG A 79 -11.87 -5.62 7.08
CA ARG A 79 -12.40 -5.84 8.44
C ARG A 79 -11.98 -4.73 9.37
N LYS A 80 -12.89 -4.33 10.26
CA LYS A 80 -12.57 -3.39 11.33
C LYS A 80 -11.55 -4.04 12.30
N ASN A 81 -10.54 -3.29 12.73
CA ASN A 81 -9.50 -3.72 13.66
C ASN A 81 -9.76 -3.10 15.05
N GLU A 82 -8.91 -3.45 16.02
CA GLU A 82 -9.03 -3.00 17.42
C GLU A 82 -8.82 -1.49 17.60
N SER A 83 -8.24 -0.81 16.61
CA SER A 83 -8.00 0.65 16.61
C SER A 83 -9.09 1.42 15.85
N ASP A 84 -10.27 0.81 15.67
CA ASP A 84 -11.40 1.36 14.91
C ASP A 84 -11.11 1.70 13.43
N GLN A 85 -10.00 1.21 12.88
CA GLN A 85 -9.65 1.32 11.47
C GLN A 85 -10.03 0.04 10.71
N TYR A 86 -9.95 0.06 9.38
CA TYR A 86 -10.18 -1.09 8.54
C TYR A 86 -8.87 -1.66 8.02
N SER A 87 -8.56 -2.90 8.39
CA SER A 87 -7.51 -3.69 7.75
C SER A 87 -8.02 -4.27 6.44
N ILE A 88 -7.33 -3.98 5.35
CA ILE A 88 -7.74 -4.30 3.99
C ILE A 88 -6.63 -5.12 3.33
N GLY A 89 -6.99 -6.32 2.87
CA GLY A 89 -6.11 -7.18 2.08
C GLY A 89 -6.42 -7.06 0.60
N ILE A 90 -5.41 -6.76 -0.21
CA ILE A 90 -5.55 -6.60 -1.65
C ILE A 90 -4.67 -7.61 -2.39
N GLN A 91 -5.24 -8.25 -3.41
CA GLN A 91 -4.49 -8.98 -4.43
C GLN A 91 -4.27 -8.06 -5.63
N LEU A 92 -3.03 -7.90 -6.08
CA LEU A 92 -2.72 -7.18 -7.30
C LEU A 92 -3.20 -7.97 -8.51
N ILE A 93 -3.85 -7.29 -9.45
CA ILE A 93 -4.46 -7.90 -10.65
C ILE A 93 -3.92 -7.32 -11.96
N GLY A 94 -2.84 -6.54 -11.91
CA GLY A 94 -2.05 -6.23 -13.11
C GLY A 94 -1.31 -7.46 -13.62
N ASN A 95 -0.70 -7.34 -14.80
CA ASN A 95 0.24 -8.36 -15.28
C ASN A 95 1.51 -8.40 -14.41
N GLU A 96 2.34 -9.43 -14.58
CA GLU A 96 3.54 -9.63 -13.76
C GLU A 96 4.48 -8.42 -13.79
N ALA A 97 4.68 -7.83 -14.96
CA ALA A 97 5.56 -6.67 -15.12
C ALA A 97 4.97 -5.42 -14.44
N GLU A 98 3.67 -5.19 -14.52
CA GLU A 98 2.96 -4.11 -13.83
C GLU A 98 3.07 -4.25 -12.32
N ASN A 99 2.74 -5.43 -11.78
CA ASN A 99 2.80 -5.68 -10.35
C ASN A 99 4.23 -5.53 -9.83
N LEU A 100 5.21 -6.07 -10.55
CA LEU A 100 6.62 -5.95 -10.18
C LEU A 100 7.12 -4.51 -10.21
N ARG A 101 6.74 -3.72 -11.24
CA ARG A 101 7.07 -2.29 -11.32
C ARG A 101 6.48 -1.52 -10.15
N PHE A 102 5.19 -1.73 -9.88
CA PHE A 102 4.48 -1.08 -8.78
C PHE A 102 5.14 -1.37 -7.43
N VAL A 103 5.35 -2.64 -7.11
CA VAL A 103 5.93 -3.08 -5.82
C VAL A 103 7.36 -2.55 -5.66
N LYS A 104 8.19 -2.62 -6.71
CA LYS A 104 9.56 -2.08 -6.68
C LYS A 104 9.55 -0.57 -6.44
N ALA A 105 8.69 0.17 -7.13
CA ALA A 105 8.60 1.62 -6.97
C ALA A 105 8.14 2.01 -5.56
N LEU A 106 7.17 1.27 -5.00
CA LEU A 106 6.64 1.54 -3.66
C LEU A 106 7.71 1.29 -2.59
N VAL A 107 8.39 0.14 -2.63
CA VAL A 107 9.45 -0.20 -1.66
C VAL A 107 10.62 0.79 -1.76
N LYS A 108 11.05 1.14 -2.97
CA LYS A 108 12.12 2.14 -3.16
C LYS A 108 11.74 3.52 -2.61
N SER A 109 10.51 3.96 -2.88
CA SER A 109 10.01 5.27 -2.44
C SER A 109 9.94 5.34 -0.92
N TYR A 110 9.41 4.30 -0.26
CA TYR A 110 9.39 4.21 1.20
C TYR A 110 10.81 4.31 1.81
N HIS A 111 11.77 3.54 1.30
CA HIS A 111 13.14 3.58 1.83
C HIS A 111 13.85 4.92 1.55
N TYR A 112 13.63 5.51 0.37
CA TYR A 112 14.16 6.83 0.05
C TYR A 112 13.61 7.91 1.00
N GLN A 113 12.29 7.92 1.23
CA GLN A 113 11.66 8.88 2.14
C GLN A 113 12.11 8.69 3.58
N LYS A 114 12.20 7.43 4.04
CA LYS A 114 12.71 7.10 5.38
C LYS A 114 14.14 7.62 5.59
N GLU A 115 15.01 7.43 4.61
CA GLU A 115 16.40 7.90 4.70
C GLU A 115 16.47 9.43 4.65
N LYS A 116 15.72 10.05 3.74
CA LYS A 116 15.63 11.51 3.66
C LYS A 116 15.12 12.13 4.97
N SER A 117 14.11 11.55 5.60
CA SER A 117 13.59 12.03 6.91
C SER A 117 14.63 11.90 8.02
N ARG A 118 15.46 10.84 8.03
CA ARG A 118 16.57 10.70 9.00
C ARG A 118 17.62 11.78 8.86
N LEU A 119 17.98 12.11 7.61
CA LEU A 119 18.94 13.17 7.31
C LEU A 119 18.43 14.55 7.76
N VAL A 120 17.12 14.79 7.66
CA VAL A 120 16.50 16.07 8.08
C VAL A 120 16.43 16.20 9.62
N ILE A 121 16.33 15.10 10.37
CA ILE A 121 16.26 15.10 11.85
C ILE A 121 17.66 15.18 12.51
N SER A 122 18.74 15.20 11.72
CA SER A 122 20.11 15.36 12.24
C SER A 122 20.69 16.80 12.21
N PRO A 123 20.01 17.89 12.64
CA PRO A 123 20.69 19.16 12.83
C PRO A 123 21.21 19.29 14.28
N GLY A 124 22.53 19.18 14.46
CA GLY A 124 23.26 19.84 15.56
C GLY A 124 23.73 18.96 16.72
N ILE A 125 24.86 18.26 16.55
CA ILE A 125 25.89 18.27 17.60
C ILE A 125 26.82 19.42 17.21
N GLN A 126 26.60 20.59 17.80
CA GLN A 126 27.60 21.67 17.79
C GLN A 126 28.43 21.51 19.06
N ASN A 127 29.74 21.34 18.87
CA ASN A 127 30.78 21.41 19.90
C ASN A 127 30.81 22.80 20.55
#